data_AF-A0A9W6U224-F1
#
_entry.id   AF-A0A9W6U224-F1
#
_cell.length_a   1.000
_cell.length_b   1.000
_cell.length_c   1.000
_cell.angle_alpha   90.00
_cell.angle_beta   90.00
_cell.angle_gamma   90.00
#
_symmetry.space_group_name_H-M   'P 1'
#
loop_
_entity.id
_entity.type
_entity.pdbx_description
1 polymer ?
#
loop_
_entity_poly.entity_id
_entity_poly.type
_entity_poly.pdbx_seq_one_letter_code
_entity_poly.pdbx_strand_id
1 'polypeptide(L)'
;MHHEQNVQLRHDRFMGTLQQIHSANTAAVSTHWHEAAQQYSMISPPVQATQVGDIDVEHVHFRSKLALRGNLTLEDIVKIYRSQTPEDARPNKNLYAIEPPHHPEIASTVTRWNQIVRDGVKPQ
;
A
#
# COMPACT_ATOMS: atom_id res chain seq x y z
N MET A 1 -18.07 -19.02 26.45
CA MET A 1 -17.06 -19.96 25.90
C MET A 1 -17.10 -20.13 24.39
N HIS A 2 -18.12 -20.76 23.75
CA HIS A 2 -18.08 -20.98 22.28
C HIS A 2 -18.13 -19.69 21.42
N HIS A 3 -18.77 -18.63 21.91
CA HIS A 3 -18.87 -17.35 21.19
C HIS A 3 -17.53 -16.60 21.15
N GLU A 4 -16.82 -16.53 22.29
CA GLU A 4 -15.53 -15.85 22.41
C GLU A 4 -14.42 -16.53 21.60
N GLN A 5 -14.39 -17.86 21.58
CA GLN A 5 -13.45 -18.61 20.73
C GLN A 5 -13.69 -18.34 19.24
N ASN A 6 -14.95 -18.19 18.82
CA ASN A 6 -15.28 -17.85 17.44
C ASN A 6 -14.88 -16.42 17.06
N VAL A 7 -14.99 -15.48 18.01
CA VAL A 7 -14.55 -14.09 17.82
C VAL A 7 -13.02 -14.02 17.73
N GLN A 8 -12.30 -14.73 18.59
CA GLN A 8 -10.82 -14.77 18.55
C GLN A 8 -10.31 -15.36 17.23
N LEU A 9 -10.88 -16.48 16.77
CA LEU A 9 -10.49 -17.09 15.49
C LEU A 9 -10.74 -16.15 14.29
N ARG A 10 -11.82 -15.36 14.31
CA ARG A 10 -12.10 -14.37 13.27
C ARG A 10 -11.09 -13.23 13.32
N HIS A 11 -10.75 -12.76 14.53
CA HIS A 11 -9.74 -11.73 14.72
C HIS A 11 -8.37 -12.20 14.21
N ASP A 12 -7.91 -13.38 14.61
CA ASP A 12 -6.60 -13.91 14.19
C ASP A 12 -6.51 -14.08 12.66
N ARG A 13 -7.59 -14.58 12.03
CA ARG A 13 -7.67 -14.67 10.57
C ARG A 13 -7.62 -13.29 9.92
N PHE A 14 -8.37 -12.32 10.44
CA PHE A 14 -8.35 -10.95 9.94
C PHE A 14 -6.95 -10.33 10.03
N MET A 15 -6.28 -10.47 11.18
CA MET A 15 -4.90 -10.00 11.38
C MET A 15 -3.92 -10.70 10.44
N GLY A 16 -4.05 -12.02 10.26
CA GLY A 16 -3.24 -12.78 9.31
C GLY A 16 -3.42 -12.30 7.86
N THR A 17 -4.66 -12.02 7.44
CA THR A 17 -4.95 -11.46 6.11
C THR A 17 -4.34 -10.06 5.95
N LEU A 18 -4.47 -9.18 6.94
CA LEU A 18 -3.84 -7.85 6.90
C LEU A 18 -2.32 -7.93 6.79
N GLN A 19 -1.68 -8.84 7.51
CA GLN A 19 -0.24 -9.06 7.42
C GLN A 19 0.18 -9.56 6.04
N GLN A 20 -0.56 -10.50 5.45
CA GLN A 20 -0.30 -10.99 4.09
C GLN A 20 -0.42 -9.88 3.04
N ILE A 21 -1.49 -9.07 3.13
CA ILE A 21 -1.69 -7.92 2.25
C ILE A 21 -0.53 -6.93 2.39
N HIS A 22 -0.13 -6.61 3.63
CA HIS A 22 0.96 -5.68 3.88
C HIS A 22 2.30 -6.18 3.30
N SER A 23 2.61 -7.47 3.49
CA SER A 23 3.80 -8.09 2.91
C SER A 23 3.77 -8.09 1.38
N ALA A 24 2.62 -8.39 0.77
CA ALA A 24 2.46 -8.35 -0.69
C ALA A 24 2.63 -6.93 -1.25
N ASN A 25 2.03 -5.93 -0.60
CA ASN A 25 2.15 -4.53 -0.98
C ASN A 25 3.60 -4.04 -0.85
N THR A 26 4.28 -4.40 0.24
CA THR A 26 5.70 -4.10 0.43
C THR A 26 6.54 -4.65 -0.71
N ALA A 27 6.35 -5.92 -1.06
CA ALA A 27 7.09 -6.55 -2.15
C ALA A 27 6.82 -5.82 -3.47
N ALA A 28 5.58 -5.45 -3.74
CA ALA A 28 5.19 -4.69 -4.93
C ALA A 28 5.85 -3.29 -4.98
N VAL A 29 5.90 -2.55 -3.87
CA VAL A 29 6.60 -1.25 -3.80
C VAL A 29 8.09 -1.44 -4.12
N SER A 30 8.73 -2.47 -3.55
CA SER A 30 10.14 -2.77 -3.83
C SER A 30 10.37 -3.07 -5.32
N THR A 31 9.49 -3.88 -5.93
CA THR A 31 9.55 -4.20 -7.36
C THR A 31 9.41 -2.94 -8.21
N HIS A 32 8.44 -2.07 -7.93
CA HIS A 32 8.24 -0.86 -8.72
C HIS A 32 9.42 0.12 -8.60
N TRP A 33 10.06 0.23 -7.43
CA TRP A 33 11.30 1.01 -7.30
C TRP A 33 12.43 0.41 -8.12
N HIS A 34 12.54 -0.91 -8.18
CA HIS A 34 13.54 -1.59 -9.00
C HIS A 34 13.31 -1.37 -10.50
N GLU A 35 12.06 -1.50 -10.96
CA GLU A 35 11.67 -1.25 -12.35
C GLU A 35 11.94 0.21 -12.76
N ALA A 36 11.56 1.17 -11.91
CA ALA A 36 11.88 2.57 -12.14
C ALA A 36 13.40 2.81 -12.21
N ALA A 37 14.19 2.15 -11.35
CA ALA A 37 15.65 2.22 -11.40
C ALA A 37 16.20 1.74 -12.76
N GLN A 38 15.70 0.58 -13.23
CA GLN A 38 16.12 -0.01 -14.51
C GLN A 38 15.80 0.91 -15.68
N GLN A 39 14.59 1.51 -15.70
CA GLN A 39 14.18 2.46 -16.73
C GLN A 39 15.16 3.62 -16.89
N TYR A 40 15.73 4.11 -15.79
CA TYR A 40 16.69 5.21 -15.78
C TYR A 40 18.16 4.78 -15.64
N SER A 41 18.47 3.49 -15.87
CA SER A 41 19.82 2.93 -15.80
C SER A 41 20.53 3.23 -14.47
N MET A 42 19.81 3.01 -13.37
CA MET A 42 20.30 3.14 -12.00
C MET A 42 20.30 1.79 -11.29
N ILE A 43 21.31 1.57 -10.45
CA ILE A 43 21.39 0.39 -9.59
C ILE A 43 20.62 0.68 -8.30
N SER A 44 19.64 -0.17 -7.99
CA SER A 44 18.87 -0.08 -6.75
C SER A 44 19.69 -0.60 -5.55
N PRO A 45 19.51 0.02 -4.37
CA PRO A 45 19.63 -0.54 -3.05
C PRO A 45 19.61 -2.06 -2.96
N PRO A 46 20.55 -2.82 -2.36
CA PRO A 46 20.16 -4.14 -1.86
C PRO A 46 19.05 -3.95 -0.82
N VAL A 47 17.91 -4.59 -1.03
CA VAL A 47 16.79 -4.57 -0.08
C VAL A 47 17.27 -5.29 1.18
N GLN A 48 17.49 -4.56 2.27
CA GLN A 48 17.74 -5.20 3.56
C GLN A 48 16.43 -5.86 4.01
N ALA A 49 16.32 -7.16 3.75
CA ALA A 49 15.10 -7.97 3.89
C ALA A 49 14.49 -7.99 5.29
N THR A 50 15.15 -7.40 6.29
CA THR A 50 14.76 -7.45 7.70
C THR A 50 13.93 -6.26 8.17
N GLN A 51 13.92 -5.12 7.47
CA GLN A 51 13.19 -3.92 7.93
C GLN A 51 12.54 -3.16 6.77
N VAL A 52 11.44 -3.73 6.31
CA VAL A 52 10.50 -3.18 5.33
C VAL A 52 9.95 -1.78 5.65
N GLY A 53 10.17 -1.27 6.87
CA GLY A 53 9.81 0.08 7.30
C GLY A 53 10.97 1.04 7.53
N ASP A 54 12.23 0.58 7.48
CA ASP A 54 13.37 1.48 7.64
C ASP A 54 13.73 2.12 6.30
N ILE A 55 13.24 3.34 6.11
CA ILE A 55 13.79 4.23 5.10
C ILE A 55 15.18 4.66 5.59
N ASP A 56 16.19 3.86 5.24
CA ASP A 56 17.60 4.22 5.41
C ASP A 56 17.94 5.44 4.52
N VAL A 57 18.86 6.27 5.01
CA VAL A 57 19.56 7.33 4.29
C VAL A 57 19.99 6.89 2.88
N GLU A 58 20.48 5.66 2.70
CA GLU A 58 20.82 5.14 1.36
C GLU A 58 19.62 5.08 0.42
N HIS A 59 18.46 4.64 0.91
CA HIS A 59 17.22 4.60 0.14
C HIS A 59 16.72 6.01 -0.17
N VAL A 60 16.82 6.96 0.78
CA VAL A 60 16.45 8.37 0.54
C VAL A 60 17.33 8.97 -0.56
N HIS A 61 18.64 8.78 -0.50
CA HIS A 61 19.56 9.27 -1.51
C HIS A 61 19.31 8.64 -2.88
N PHE A 62 19.12 7.32 -2.92
CA PHE A 62 18.79 6.62 -4.17
C PHE A 62 17.51 7.15 -4.81
N ARG A 63 16.42 7.23 -4.04
CA ARG A 63 15.12 7.72 -4.52
C ARG A 63 15.19 9.18 -4.98
N SER A 64 15.94 10.01 -4.27
CA SER A 64 16.18 11.41 -4.64
C SER A 64 16.95 11.53 -5.95
N LYS A 65 18.00 10.72 -6.15
CA LYS A 65 18.75 10.66 -7.42
C LYS A 65 17.88 10.17 -8.58
N LEU A 66 17.02 9.18 -8.33
CA LEU A 66 16.10 8.66 -9.34
C LEU A 66 15.12 9.74 -9.78
N ALA A 67 14.55 10.48 -8.82
CA ALA A 67 13.66 11.60 -9.10
C ALA A 67 14.32 12.67 -9.98
N LEU A 68 15.55 13.07 -9.65
CA LEU A 68 16.31 14.04 -10.44
C LEU A 68 16.63 13.52 -11.84
N ARG A 69 17.07 12.26 -11.97
CA ARG A 69 17.48 11.68 -13.26
C ARG A 69 16.29 11.43 -14.19
N GLY A 70 15.16 11.02 -13.64
CA GLY A 70 13.92 10.77 -14.38
C GLY A 70 13.03 12.00 -14.55
N ASN A 71 13.42 13.15 -14.00
CA ASN A 71 12.58 14.35 -13.91
C ASN A 71 11.18 14.03 -13.34
N LEU A 72 11.13 13.17 -12.32
CA LEU A 72 9.89 12.70 -11.72
C LEU A 72 9.28 13.78 -10.85
N THR A 73 7.97 13.97 -10.96
CA THR A 73 7.23 14.86 -10.06
C THR A 73 7.04 14.19 -8.69
N LEU A 74 6.67 14.98 -7.68
CA LEU A 74 6.28 14.42 -6.38
C LEU A 74 5.12 13.43 -6.52
N GLU A 75 4.20 13.67 -7.45
CA GLU A 75 3.06 12.79 -7.71
C GLU A 75 3.52 11.41 -8.23
N ASP A 76 4.49 11.39 -9.15
CA ASP A 76 5.04 10.14 -9.70
C ASP A 76 5.74 9.33 -8.60
N ILE A 77 6.51 10.00 -7.73
CA ILE A 77 7.17 9.37 -6.59
C ILE A 77 6.14 8.78 -5.61
N VAL A 78 5.07 9.52 -5.31
CA VAL A 78 3.98 9.06 -4.43
C VAL A 78 3.26 7.85 -5.03
N LYS A 79 3.05 7.81 -6.36
CA LYS A 79 2.47 6.65 -7.05
C LYS A 79 3.35 5.41 -6.89
N ILE A 80 4.67 5.53 -7.10
CA ILE A 80 5.63 4.42 -6.90
C ILE A 80 5.59 3.94 -5.44
N TYR A 81 5.65 4.88 -4.48
CA TYR A 81 5.63 4.55 -3.06
C TYR A 81 4.33 3.86 -2.61
N ARG A 82 3.21 4.17 -3.26
CA ARG A 82 1.91 3.55 -2.99
C ARG A 82 1.64 2.32 -3.86
N SER A 83 2.60 1.90 -4.68
CA SER A 83 2.44 0.83 -5.66
C SER A 83 1.21 1.03 -6.58
N GLN A 84 0.89 2.28 -6.92
CA GLN A 84 -0.23 2.60 -7.80
C GLN A 84 0.14 2.23 -9.23
N THR A 85 -0.75 1.50 -9.90
CA THR A 85 -0.66 1.16 -11.33
C THR A 85 -1.93 1.65 -12.03
N PRO A 86 -1.95 1.72 -13.38
CA PRO A 86 -3.17 2.03 -14.12
C PRO A 86 -4.34 1.10 -13.78
N GLU A 87 -4.06 -0.18 -13.49
CA GLU A 87 -5.06 -1.20 -13.17
C GLU A 87 -5.53 -1.12 -11.70
N ASP A 88 -4.68 -0.61 -10.81
CA ASP A 88 -5.02 -0.42 -9.40
C ASP A 88 -4.45 0.90 -8.88
N ALA A 89 -5.25 1.95 -9.00
CA ALA A 89 -4.92 3.31 -8.58
C ALA A 89 -5.19 3.58 -7.08
N ARG A 90 -5.57 2.58 -6.28
CA ARG A 90 -5.90 2.79 -4.86
C ARG A 90 -4.70 3.38 -4.10
N PRO A 91 -4.87 4.47 -3.36
CA PRO A 91 -3.77 5.11 -2.62
C PRO A 91 -3.33 4.30 -1.40
N ASN A 92 -4.19 3.45 -0.85
CA ASN A 92 -3.84 2.53 0.23
C ASN A 92 -4.15 1.09 -0.19
N LYS A 93 -3.10 0.39 -0.64
CA LYS A 93 -3.19 -1.01 -1.09
C LYS A 93 -3.51 -2.00 0.03
N ASN A 94 -3.37 -1.57 1.29
CA ASN A 94 -3.76 -2.40 2.43
C ASN A 94 -5.28 -2.41 2.67
N LEU A 95 -6.04 -1.55 1.98
CA LEU A 95 -7.49 -1.45 2.12
C LEU A 95 -8.20 -1.96 0.86
N TYR A 96 -9.29 -2.70 1.07
CA TYR A 96 -10.13 -3.24 -0.01
C TYR A 96 -11.55 -2.73 0.10
N ALA A 97 -12.19 -2.57 -1.06
CA ALA A 97 -13.58 -2.18 -1.11
C ALA A 97 -14.44 -3.32 -0.56
N ILE A 98 -15.46 -2.94 0.19
CA ILE A 98 -16.47 -3.85 0.72
C ILE A 98 -17.64 -3.81 -0.27
N GLU A 99 -18.21 -4.97 -0.58
CA GLU A 99 -19.42 -5.04 -1.39
C GLU A 99 -20.56 -4.25 -0.71
N PRO A 100 -21.32 -3.41 -1.44
CA PRO A 100 -22.37 -2.60 -0.84
C PRO A 100 -23.36 -3.49 -0.07
N PRO A 101 -23.57 -3.26 1.24
CA PRO A 101 -24.44 -4.09 2.04
C PRO A 101 -25.89 -3.86 1.63
N HIS A 102 -26.70 -4.93 1.68
CA HIS A 102 -28.15 -4.81 1.54
C HIS A 102 -28.81 -4.10 2.73
N HIS A 103 -28.11 -4.00 3.88
CA HIS A 103 -28.66 -3.41 5.09
C HIS A 103 -28.46 -1.89 5.13
N PRO A 104 -29.54 -1.08 5.24
CA PRO A 104 -29.47 0.37 5.09
C PRO A 104 -28.65 1.07 6.20
N GLU A 105 -28.62 0.50 7.41
CA GLU A 105 -27.93 1.10 8.57
C GLU A 105 -26.41 1.21 8.40
N ILE A 106 -25.80 0.31 7.60
CA ILE A 106 -24.34 0.32 7.36
C ILE A 106 -23.97 0.87 5.98
N ALA A 107 -24.95 1.22 5.16
CA ALA A 107 -24.73 1.68 3.79
C ALA A 107 -23.88 2.96 3.72
N SER A 108 -24.11 3.92 4.62
CA SER A 108 -23.33 5.16 4.71
C SER A 108 -21.87 4.90 5.10
N THR A 109 -21.65 4.04 6.09
CA THR A 109 -20.33 3.63 6.55
C THR A 109 -19.55 2.91 5.45
N VAL A 110 -20.17 1.95 4.76
CA VAL A 110 -19.53 1.23 3.64
C VAL A 110 -19.24 2.17 2.47
N THR A 111 -20.16 3.09 2.16
CA THR A 111 -19.92 4.10 1.13
C THR A 111 -18.69 4.95 1.47
N ARG A 112 -18.60 5.42 2.72
CA ARG A 112 -17.45 6.20 3.18
C ARG A 112 -16.15 5.40 3.17
N TRP A 113 -16.20 4.14 3.61
CA TRP A 113 -15.06 3.23 3.56
C TRP A 113 -14.55 3.05 2.12
N ASN A 114 -15.45 2.72 1.19
CA ASN A 114 -15.10 2.53 -0.22
C ASN A 114 -14.57 3.82 -0.86
N GLN A 115 -15.05 4.99 -0.42
CA GLN A 115 -14.46 6.27 -0.83
C GLN A 115 -13.02 6.42 -0.33
N ILE A 116 -12.72 6.06 0.93
CA ILE A 116 -11.36 6.09 1.47
C ILE A 116 -10.45 5.08 0.76
N VAL A 117 -10.95 3.88 0.45
CA VAL A 117 -10.20 2.87 -0.32
C VAL A 117 -9.80 3.40 -1.69
N ARG A 118 -10.71 4.11 -2.39
CA ARG A 118 -10.47 4.63 -3.74
C ARG A 118 -9.65 5.91 -3.77
N ASP A 119 -9.98 6.85 -2.89
CA ASP A 119 -9.46 8.22 -2.97
C ASP A 119 -8.49 8.58 -1.83
N GLY A 120 -8.37 7.71 -0.83
CA GLY A 120 -7.65 8.01 0.40
C GLY A 120 -8.47 8.87 1.36
N VAL A 121 -7.87 9.19 2.50
CA VAL A 121 -8.48 10.11 3.49
C VAL A 121 -8.34 11.55 2.98
N LYS A 122 -9.46 12.23 2.79
CA LYS A 122 -9.53 13.66 2.47
C LYS A 122 -9.85 14.45 3.76
N PRO A 123 -9.06 15.50 4.11
CA PRO A 123 -9.40 16.41 5.20
C PRO A 123 -10.79 17.04 4.97
N GLN A 124 -11.51 17.33 6.06
CA GLN A 124 -12.77 18.08 6.01
C GLN A 124 -12.50 19.58 6.16
#